data_AF-A0A8E8EW42-F1
#
_entry.id   AF-A0A8E8EW42-F1
#
_cell.length_a   1.000
_cell.length_b   1.000
_cell.length_c   1.000
_cell.angle_alpha   90.00
_cell.angle_beta   90.00
_cell.angle_gamma   90.00
#
_symmetry.space_group_name_H-M   'P 1'
#
loop_
_entity.id
_entity.type
_entity.pdbx_description
1 polymer ?
#
loop_
_entity_poly.entity_id
_entity_poly.type
_entity_poly.pdbx_seq_one_letter_code
_entity_poly.pdbx_strand_id
1 'polypeptide(L)'
;MERRKFVVGLGALASGSAAAMGTGAFTSVTANRQVDVKVAEDANAYLGLQNSGDANDPYFDASGDEYSVDFNSIPDDTTNGTAGGSGVNPNADTIAESVFQIVNQGTQEVTVSLSGDGDVSTQGRSTSVSAPSNDGINASLSDDEAGDATLSPGDSIDVDFAINSGTSDLSGTLTISANDT
;
A
#
# COMPACT_ATOMS: atom_id res chain seq x y z
N MET A 1 -55.22 -48.07 -62.09
CA MET A 1 -54.85 -46.83 -61.36
C MET A 1 -55.35 -46.98 -59.93
N GLU A 2 -54.42 -47.23 -59.00
CA GLU A 2 -54.06 -46.37 -57.83
C GLU A 2 -54.91 -46.74 -56.60
N ARG A 3 -54.43 -47.53 -55.63
CA ARG A 3 -53.45 -47.25 -54.55
C ARG A 3 -53.75 -45.99 -53.74
N ARG A 4 -54.27 -46.17 -52.52
CA ARG A 4 -53.68 -45.71 -51.24
C ARG A 4 -54.45 -46.28 -50.04
N LYS A 5 -53.75 -47.06 -49.21
CA LYS A 5 -54.17 -47.42 -47.86
C LYS A 5 -53.92 -46.20 -46.96
N PHE A 6 -54.95 -45.73 -46.27
CA PHE A 6 -54.86 -44.68 -45.26
C PHE A 6 -54.52 -45.35 -43.92
N VAL A 7 -53.29 -45.11 -43.43
CA VAL A 7 -52.85 -45.56 -42.12
C VAL A 7 -53.22 -44.49 -41.11
N VAL A 8 -54.09 -44.87 -40.17
CA VAL A 8 -54.34 -44.16 -38.93
C VAL A 8 -53.12 -44.34 -38.03
N GLY A 9 -52.42 -43.25 -37.75
CA GLY A 9 -51.43 -43.15 -36.69
C GLY A 9 -51.91 -42.17 -35.64
N LEU A 10 -52.87 -42.60 -34.81
CA LEU A 10 -53.21 -41.95 -33.56
C LEU A 10 -52.07 -42.21 -32.58
N GLY A 11 -51.35 -41.17 -32.16
CA GLY A 11 -50.21 -41.35 -31.25
C GLY A 11 -49.73 -40.05 -30.64
N ALA A 12 -50.43 -39.63 -29.59
CA ALA A 12 -49.99 -38.69 -28.55
C ALA A 12 -49.47 -37.32 -29.03
N LEU A 13 -50.37 -36.34 -28.89
CA LEU A 13 -50.02 -35.05 -28.29
C LEU A 13 -49.16 -35.29 -27.04
N ALA A 14 -47.83 -35.34 -27.19
CA ALA A 14 -46.94 -34.97 -26.10
C ALA A 14 -47.05 -33.45 -26.00
N SER A 15 -48.06 -32.91 -25.31
CA SER A 15 -47.90 -32.49 -23.90
C SER A 15 -46.46 -32.01 -23.71
N GLY A 16 -46.19 -30.76 -24.10
CA GLY A 16 -46.29 -29.70 -23.12
C GLY A 16 -44.97 -29.58 -22.37
N SER A 17 -44.43 -28.36 -22.36
CA SER A 17 -43.47 -27.86 -21.36
C SER A 17 -42.14 -28.63 -21.21
N ALA A 18 -41.14 -28.25 -22.01
CA ALA A 18 -39.74 -28.27 -21.55
C ALA A 18 -39.01 -26.94 -21.86
N ALA A 19 -39.75 -25.85 -22.10
CA ALA A 19 -39.22 -24.50 -21.99
C ALA A 19 -39.42 -24.00 -20.55
N ALA A 20 -38.79 -24.66 -19.58
CA ALA A 20 -38.90 -24.26 -18.18
C ALA A 20 -37.64 -24.64 -17.39
N MET A 21 -36.46 -24.31 -17.90
CA MET A 21 -35.20 -24.40 -17.14
C MET A 21 -34.25 -23.31 -17.65
N GLY A 22 -33.85 -22.30 -16.91
CA GLY A 22 -34.41 -21.67 -15.73
C GLY A 22 -33.99 -20.21 -15.83
N THR A 23 -34.95 -19.28 -15.85
CA THR A 23 -34.63 -17.85 -15.87
C THR A 23 -34.35 -17.41 -14.44
N GLY A 24 -33.21 -17.82 -13.89
CA GLY A 24 -32.73 -17.40 -12.57
C GLY A 24 -32.26 -15.94 -12.53
N ALA A 25 -32.65 -15.13 -13.51
CA ALA A 25 -32.19 -13.76 -13.65
C ALA A 25 -33.18 -12.82 -12.97
N PHE A 26 -32.77 -12.25 -11.83
CA PHE A 26 -33.41 -11.06 -11.29
C PHE A 26 -33.23 -9.92 -12.30
N THR A 27 -34.33 -9.27 -12.70
CA THR A 27 -34.29 -8.20 -13.70
C THR A 27 -33.97 -6.83 -13.08
N SER A 28 -34.25 -6.65 -11.79
CA SER A 28 -33.87 -5.48 -11.01
C SER A 28 -34.04 -5.78 -9.52
N VAL A 29 -33.16 -5.21 -8.70
CA VAL A 29 -33.30 -5.17 -7.25
C VAL A 29 -32.97 -3.76 -6.79
N THR A 30 -33.89 -3.15 -6.06
CA THR A 30 -33.66 -1.91 -5.31
C THR A 30 -33.71 -2.26 -3.83
N ALA A 31 -32.63 -2.01 -3.11
CA ALA A 31 -32.56 -2.24 -1.68
C ALA A 31 -31.70 -1.18 -1.02
N ASN A 32 -32.15 -0.65 0.12
CA ASN A 32 -31.37 0.27 0.93
C ASN A 32 -30.37 -0.51 1.76
N ARG A 33 -29.07 -0.28 1.53
CA ARG A 33 -27.99 -0.87 2.32
C ARG A 33 -27.32 0.24 3.11
N GLN A 34 -26.95 -0.08 4.34
CA GLN A 34 -26.15 0.81 5.16
C GLN A 34 -24.67 0.64 4.81
N VAL A 35 -23.94 1.75 4.75
CA VAL A 35 -22.48 1.79 4.58
C VAL A 35 -21.95 2.69 5.68
N ASP A 36 -21.04 2.16 6.48
CA ASP A 36 -20.36 2.88 7.55
C ASP A 36 -18.85 2.79 7.32
N VAL A 37 -18.15 3.92 7.45
CA VAL A 37 -16.69 4.01 7.28
C VAL A 37 -16.09 4.59 8.55
N LYS A 38 -15.03 3.96 9.05
CA LYS A 38 -14.24 4.44 10.18
C LYS A 38 -12.85 4.81 9.70
N VAL A 39 -12.39 6.01 10.04
CA VAL A 39 -11.00 6.45 9.87
C VAL A 39 -10.23 6.03 11.12
N ALA A 40 -9.04 5.48 10.92
CA ALA A 40 -8.10 5.10 11.97
C ALA A 40 -6.80 5.91 11.78
N GLU A 41 -6.06 6.09 12.86
CA GLU A 41 -4.68 6.59 12.83
C GLU A 41 -3.80 5.64 12.03
N ASP A 42 -2.71 6.16 11.44
CA ASP A 42 -1.80 5.37 10.59
C ASP A 42 -1.27 4.09 11.28
N ALA A 43 -0.98 4.11 12.58
CA ALA A 43 -0.57 2.91 13.31
C ALA A 43 -1.64 1.79 13.35
N ASN A 44 -2.93 2.15 13.21
CA ASN A 44 -4.07 1.25 13.38
C ASN A 44 -4.87 1.02 12.09
N ALA A 45 -4.42 1.60 10.97
CA ALA A 45 -5.04 1.43 9.66
C ALA A 45 -4.76 0.02 9.08
N TYR A 46 -5.55 -0.41 8.08
CA TYR A 46 -5.33 -1.71 7.43
C TYR A 46 -3.96 -1.82 6.77
N LEU A 47 -3.45 -0.71 6.24
CA LEU A 47 -2.04 -0.55 5.92
C LEU A 47 -1.46 0.33 7.02
N GLY A 48 -0.75 -0.29 7.96
CA GLY A 48 -0.24 0.38 9.13
C GLY A 48 1.12 1.03 8.89
N LEU A 49 1.36 2.18 9.50
CA LEU A 49 2.69 2.80 9.59
C LEU A 49 3.12 2.87 11.04
N GLN A 50 4.31 2.39 11.38
CA GLN A 50 4.82 2.38 12.74
C GLN A 50 6.32 2.62 12.79
N ASN A 51 6.84 3.00 13.96
CA ASN A 51 8.28 2.97 14.22
C ASN A 51 8.87 1.59 13.91
N SER A 52 10.06 1.57 13.33
CA SER A 52 10.78 0.31 13.06
C SER A 52 11.28 -0.33 14.35
N GLY A 53 11.49 0.48 15.40
CA GLY A 53 12.12 0.06 16.65
C GLY A 53 13.64 0.18 16.60
N ASP A 54 14.18 0.85 15.58
CA ASP A 54 15.61 1.03 15.36
C ASP A 54 16.11 2.43 15.75
N ALA A 55 17.41 2.66 15.59
CA ALA A 55 18.07 3.89 16.02
C ALA A 55 17.54 5.17 15.34
N ASN A 56 16.84 5.03 14.21
CA ASN A 56 16.34 6.13 13.39
C ASN A 56 14.84 6.45 13.60
N ASP A 57 14.17 5.76 14.53
CA ASP A 57 12.81 6.09 15.00
C ASP A 57 12.61 7.59 15.30
N PRO A 58 13.59 8.36 15.85
CA PRO A 58 13.39 9.79 16.10
C PRO A 58 13.13 10.65 14.86
N TYR A 59 13.38 10.14 13.64
CA TYR A 59 13.03 10.82 12.39
C TYR A 59 11.60 10.52 11.93
N PHE A 60 10.89 9.60 12.57
CA PHE A 60 9.50 9.30 12.28
C PHE A 60 8.59 9.99 13.30
N ASP A 61 7.90 11.02 12.86
CA ASP A 61 6.92 11.73 13.67
C ASP A 61 5.57 11.00 13.63
N ALA A 62 5.33 10.21 14.68
CA ALA A 62 4.07 9.56 14.95
C ALA A 62 3.09 10.43 15.78
N SER A 63 3.30 11.75 15.84
CA SER A 63 2.45 12.68 16.59
C SER A 63 1.20 13.07 15.79
N GLY A 64 0.11 12.33 15.94
CA GLY A 64 -1.18 12.68 15.35
C GLY A 64 -1.88 11.48 14.71
N ASP A 65 -2.77 11.75 13.75
CA ASP A 65 -3.48 10.70 13.01
C ASP A 65 -2.76 10.32 11.71
N GLU A 66 -2.01 11.27 11.12
CA GLU A 66 -1.22 11.11 9.89
C GLU A 66 0.25 11.32 10.25
N TYR A 67 1.08 10.32 9.98
CA TYR A 67 2.48 10.30 10.36
C TYR A 67 3.36 10.92 9.29
N SER A 68 4.53 11.43 9.70
CA SER A 68 5.46 12.08 8.79
C SER A 68 6.91 11.70 9.08
N VAL A 69 7.78 11.92 8.12
CA VAL A 69 9.23 11.79 8.30
C VAL A 69 9.81 13.19 8.41
N ASP A 70 10.49 13.47 9.51
CA ASP A 70 11.08 14.78 9.81
C ASP A 70 12.57 14.66 10.15
N PHE A 71 13.41 15.18 9.26
CA PHE A 71 14.85 15.31 9.48
C PHE A 71 15.25 16.70 9.99
N ASN A 72 14.29 17.62 10.21
CA ASN A 72 14.56 19.00 10.58
C ASN A 72 14.91 19.17 12.05
N SER A 73 14.44 18.29 12.92
CA SER A 73 14.79 18.34 14.34
C SER A 73 14.64 16.99 15.04
N ILE A 74 15.58 16.69 15.92
CA ILE A 74 15.40 15.67 16.96
C ILE A 74 15.32 16.42 18.29
N PRO A 75 14.31 16.18 19.14
CA PRO A 75 14.21 16.82 20.44
C PRO A 75 15.35 16.39 21.38
N ASP A 76 15.68 17.23 22.35
CA ASP A 76 16.68 16.91 23.38
C ASP A 76 16.32 15.61 24.10
N ASP A 77 17.29 14.70 24.21
CA ASP A 77 17.16 13.56 25.08
C ASP A 77 17.40 14.01 26.53
N THR A 78 16.31 14.44 27.16
CA THR A 78 16.29 14.89 28.55
C THR A 78 16.63 13.79 29.56
N THR A 79 16.63 12.51 29.13
CA THR A 79 16.98 11.37 30.00
C THR A 79 18.49 11.17 30.08
N ASN A 80 19.21 11.37 28.97
CA ASN A 80 20.66 11.24 28.90
C ASN A 80 21.41 12.59 28.87
N GLY A 81 20.69 13.71 28.81
CA GLY A 81 21.26 15.06 28.79
C GLY A 81 21.94 15.42 27.47
N THR A 82 21.55 14.75 26.38
CA THR A 82 22.10 14.97 25.04
C THR A 82 21.24 15.99 24.31
N ALA A 83 21.86 17.08 23.84
CA ALA A 83 21.19 18.05 22.98
C ALA A 83 20.85 17.40 21.63
N GLY A 84 19.65 17.69 21.13
CA GLY A 84 19.17 17.21 19.85
C GLY A 84 19.86 17.88 18.65
N GLY A 85 19.56 17.36 17.46
CA GLY A 85 20.00 17.91 16.18
C GLY A 85 18.92 18.80 15.54
N SER A 86 19.31 19.66 14.60
CA SER A 86 18.38 20.55 13.87
C SER A 86 18.65 20.51 12.37
N GLY A 87 18.52 19.34 11.75
CA GLY A 87 18.76 19.14 10.31
C GLY A 87 19.93 18.22 9.99
N VAL A 88 20.04 17.91 8.70
CA VAL A 88 21.19 17.22 8.10
C VAL A 88 22.35 18.19 7.84
N ASN A 89 23.57 17.67 7.69
CA ASN A 89 24.74 18.50 7.39
C ASN A 89 24.66 19.12 5.98
N PRO A 90 25.16 20.35 5.76
CA PRO A 90 25.21 20.93 4.43
C PRO A 90 26.33 20.31 3.58
N ASN A 91 26.09 20.17 2.28
CA ASN A 91 26.98 19.53 1.30
C ASN A 91 27.40 18.11 1.71
N ALA A 92 26.43 17.29 2.14
CA ALA A 92 26.68 15.95 2.67
C ALA A 92 25.67 14.93 2.14
N ASP A 93 26.09 13.66 2.15
CA ASP A 93 25.21 12.52 2.01
C ASP A 93 24.88 11.98 3.41
N THR A 94 23.59 11.88 3.73
CA THR A 94 23.08 11.34 5.00
C THR A 94 22.24 10.10 4.71
N ILE A 95 22.50 9.00 5.40
CA ILE A 95 21.75 7.74 5.27
C ILE A 95 21.05 7.46 6.60
N ALA A 96 19.75 7.18 6.54
CA ALA A 96 18.93 6.75 7.66
C ALA A 96 18.16 5.48 7.26
N GLU A 97 18.63 4.33 7.75
CA GLU A 97 18.02 3.02 7.52
C GLU A 97 16.93 2.75 8.56
N SER A 98 15.90 1.99 8.18
CA SER A 98 14.78 1.60 9.03
C SER A 98 14.19 2.79 9.78
N VAL A 99 13.76 3.84 9.06
CA VAL A 99 13.14 5.02 9.68
C VAL A 99 11.74 4.71 10.19
N PHE A 100 10.96 3.98 9.40
CA PHE A 100 9.66 3.46 9.79
C PHE A 100 9.37 2.17 9.04
N GLN A 101 8.28 1.51 9.43
CA GLN A 101 7.84 0.25 8.87
C GLN A 101 6.41 0.33 8.34
N ILE A 102 6.20 -0.30 7.18
CA ILE A 102 4.88 -0.52 6.58
C ILE A 102 4.41 -1.92 6.98
N VAL A 103 3.20 -2.04 7.52
CA VAL A 103 2.65 -3.29 8.05
C VAL A 103 1.32 -3.62 7.37
N ASN A 104 1.16 -4.86 6.90
CA ASN A 104 -0.13 -5.33 6.41
C ASN A 104 -1.00 -5.82 7.59
N GLN A 105 -1.88 -4.95 8.09
CA GLN A 105 -2.88 -5.28 9.12
C GLN A 105 -4.23 -5.70 8.51
N GLY A 106 -4.29 -5.86 7.19
CA GLY A 106 -5.46 -6.32 6.46
C GLY A 106 -5.66 -7.84 6.56
N THR A 107 -6.51 -8.37 5.69
CA THR A 107 -6.83 -9.81 5.63
C THR A 107 -6.38 -10.47 4.33
N GLN A 108 -5.74 -9.71 3.43
CA GLN A 108 -5.31 -10.16 2.12
C GLN A 108 -3.85 -9.76 1.90
N GLU A 109 -3.16 -10.53 1.08
CA GLU A 109 -1.82 -10.19 0.62
C GLU A 109 -1.86 -8.90 -0.23
N VAL A 110 -0.81 -8.07 -0.12
CA VAL A 110 -0.71 -6.82 -0.88
C VAL A 110 0.70 -6.64 -1.43
N THR A 111 0.78 -6.04 -2.61
CA THR A 111 2.02 -5.55 -3.20
C THR A 111 2.19 -4.07 -2.87
N VAL A 112 3.27 -3.76 -2.16
CA VAL A 112 3.65 -2.41 -1.72
C VAL A 112 4.70 -1.80 -2.65
N SER A 113 4.48 -0.55 -3.04
CA SER A 113 5.44 0.25 -3.79
C SER A 113 5.45 1.70 -3.32
N LEU A 114 6.55 2.39 -3.63
CA LEU A 114 6.78 3.78 -3.25
C LEU A 114 6.88 4.68 -4.48
N SER A 115 6.30 5.87 -4.41
CA SER A 115 6.56 6.96 -5.36
C SER A 115 6.79 8.28 -4.63
N GLY A 116 7.68 9.11 -5.17
CA GLY A 116 8.00 10.43 -4.60
C GLY A 116 7.50 11.58 -5.46
N ASP A 117 7.27 12.74 -4.84
CA ASP A 117 7.06 14.04 -5.47
C ASP A 117 7.85 15.14 -4.74
N GLY A 118 8.12 16.26 -5.41
CA GLY A 118 8.97 17.33 -4.90
C GLY A 118 10.45 16.91 -4.92
N ASP A 119 11.14 17.10 -3.79
CA ASP A 119 12.53 16.68 -3.63
C ASP A 119 12.69 15.18 -3.32
N VAL A 120 11.58 14.44 -3.24
CA VAL A 120 11.58 12.99 -2.96
C VAL A 120 11.52 12.18 -4.24
N SER A 121 12.44 11.23 -4.37
CA SER A 121 12.49 10.19 -5.39
C SER A 121 12.55 8.81 -4.71
N THR A 122 12.31 7.73 -5.45
CA THR A 122 12.37 6.37 -4.93
C THR A 122 13.41 5.54 -5.67
N GLN A 123 14.04 4.61 -4.94
CA GLN A 123 14.90 3.58 -5.50
C GLN A 123 14.20 2.24 -5.43
N GLY A 124 14.69 1.28 -6.23
CA GLY A 124 14.20 -0.09 -6.16
C GLY A 124 14.48 -0.72 -4.80
N ARG A 125 13.62 -1.66 -4.39
CA ARG A 125 13.77 -2.48 -3.19
C ARG A 125 15.21 -3.05 -3.10
N SER A 126 15.85 -2.81 -1.97
CA SER A 126 17.28 -3.08 -1.76
C SER A 126 17.62 -3.00 -0.27
N THR A 127 18.61 -3.78 0.18
CA THR A 127 19.18 -3.72 1.54
C THR A 127 20.04 -2.48 1.79
N SER A 128 20.13 -1.58 0.81
CA SER A 128 20.86 -0.32 0.92
C SER A 128 20.24 0.72 0.02
N VAL A 129 20.27 1.96 0.51
CA VAL A 129 19.83 3.15 -0.20
C VAL A 129 21.01 4.09 -0.40
N SER A 130 21.06 4.79 -1.53
CA SER A 130 22.11 5.79 -1.84
C SER A 130 21.52 7.17 -2.06
N ALA A 131 22.24 8.20 -1.62
CA ALA A 131 21.81 9.59 -1.80
C ALA A 131 21.77 9.95 -3.30
N PRO A 132 20.83 10.80 -3.74
CA PRO A 132 20.77 11.23 -5.13
C PRO A 132 22.00 12.07 -5.53
N SER A 133 22.30 12.16 -6.83
CA SER A 133 23.48 12.89 -7.31
C SER A 133 23.40 14.42 -7.18
N ASN A 134 22.22 14.96 -6.87
CA ASN A 134 21.96 16.37 -6.62
C ASN A 134 21.09 16.48 -5.36
N ASP A 135 20.98 17.68 -4.81
CA ASP A 135 20.07 18.03 -3.71
C ASP A 135 18.72 17.30 -3.86
N GLY A 136 18.39 16.45 -2.87
CA GLY A 136 17.20 15.61 -2.91
C GLY A 136 17.22 14.47 -1.90
N ILE A 137 16.11 13.73 -1.87
CA ILE A 137 15.82 12.64 -0.96
C ILE A 137 15.49 11.39 -1.78
N ASN A 138 16.15 10.28 -1.52
CA ASN A 138 15.78 8.97 -2.02
C ASN A 138 15.16 8.15 -0.89
N ALA A 139 14.03 7.49 -1.16
CA ALA A 139 13.45 6.47 -0.28
C ALA A 139 13.54 5.08 -0.94
N SER A 140 13.65 4.02 -0.13
CA SER A 140 13.66 2.63 -0.60
C SER A 140 12.95 1.72 0.39
N LEU A 141 12.35 0.65 -0.11
CA LEU A 141 11.95 -0.48 0.73
C LEU A 141 13.19 -1.33 1.06
N SER A 142 13.40 -1.66 2.32
CA SER A 142 14.58 -2.39 2.80
C SER A 142 14.36 -3.89 2.76
N ASP A 143 14.89 -4.55 1.73
CA ASP A 143 14.80 -6.00 1.54
C ASP A 143 15.85 -6.49 0.53
N ASP A 144 16.21 -7.77 0.58
CA ASP A 144 17.22 -8.37 -0.31
C ASP A 144 16.66 -8.85 -1.66
N GLU A 145 15.35 -8.70 -1.86
CA GLU A 145 14.67 -9.07 -3.07
C GLU A 145 14.45 -7.91 -4.04
N ALA A 146 14.43 -8.21 -5.34
CA ALA A 146 14.14 -7.23 -6.39
C ALA A 146 12.62 -7.04 -6.60
N GLY A 147 12.24 -5.88 -7.13
CA GLY A 147 10.84 -5.57 -7.49
C GLY A 147 10.02 -5.03 -6.33
N ASP A 148 8.70 -5.10 -6.47
CA ASP A 148 7.76 -4.64 -5.44
C ASP A 148 7.72 -5.62 -4.25
N ALA A 149 7.43 -5.13 -3.06
CA ALA A 149 7.35 -5.95 -1.86
C ALA A 149 5.97 -6.58 -1.71
N THR A 150 5.90 -7.89 -1.54
CA THR A 150 4.63 -8.58 -1.25
C THR A 150 4.54 -8.86 0.25
N LEU A 151 3.47 -8.37 0.89
CA LEU A 151 3.24 -8.54 2.33
C LEU A 151 2.00 -9.39 2.55
N SER A 152 2.16 -10.57 3.15
CA SER A 152 1.02 -11.33 3.68
C SER A 152 0.47 -10.66 4.96
N PRO A 153 -0.77 -10.99 5.41
CA PRO A 153 -1.32 -10.42 6.65
C PRO A 153 -0.41 -10.65 7.86
N GLY A 154 0.01 -9.57 8.50
CA GLY A 154 0.94 -9.55 9.63
C GLY A 154 2.41 -9.33 9.24
N ASP A 155 2.75 -9.40 7.96
CA ASP A 155 4.11 -9.10 7.49
C ASP A 155 4.33 -7.59 7.39
N SER A 156 5.61 -7.22 7.37
CA SER A 156 6.04 -5.85 7.37
C SER A 156 7.34 -5.65 6.60
N ILE A 157 7.59 -4.40 6.19
CA ILE A 157 8.82 -4.00 5.50
C ILE A 157 9.26 -2.60 5.92
N ASP A 158 10.56 -2.42 6.10
CA ASP A 158 11.15 -1.17 6.54
C ASP A 158 11.37 -0.21 5.37
N VAL A 159 11.39 1.09 5.68
CA VAL A 159 11.63 2.16 4.71
C VAL A 159 12.90 2.92 5.10
N ASP A 160 13.83 2.96 4.15
CA ASP A 160 15.13 3.63 4.27
C ASP A 160 15.13 4.95 3.52
N PHE A 161 15.93 5.90 3.99
CA PHE A 161 16.12 7.21 3.38
C PHE A 161 17.60 7.53 3.16
N ALA A 162 17.88 8.17 2.03
CA ALA A 162 19.18 8.75 1.72
C ALA A 162 19.02 10.15 1.19
N ILE A 163 19.75 11.09 1.77
CA ILE A 163 19.60 12.52 1.51
C ILE A 163 20.93 13.04 0.97
N ASN A 164 20.89 13.70 -0.18
CA ASN A 164 21.97 14.58 -0.62
C ASN A 164 21.51 16.00 -0.32
N SER A 165 22.20 16.69 0.57
CA SER A 165 21.85 18.06 0.96
C SER A 165 22.94 19.01 0.52
N GLY A 166 22.56 20.05 -0.23
CA GLY A 166 23.42 21.20 -0.50
C GLY A 166 23.35 22.19 0.66
N THR A 167 22.75 23.36 0.41
CA THR A 167 22.54 24.41 1.43
C THR A 167 21.09 24.90 1.50
N SER A 168 20.21 24.31 0.71
CA SER A 168 18.79 24.61 0.69
C SER A 168 18.02 23.56 1.47
N ASP A 169 16.86 23.95 2.00
CA ASP A 169 15.92 23.00 2.61
C ASP A 169 15.29 22.12 1.52
N LEU A 170 14.97 20.87 1.89
CA LEU A 170 14.35 19.88 1.01
C LEU A 170 12.96 19.55 1.54
N SER A 171 12.00 19.35 0.63
CA SER A 171 10.64 18.95 0.98
C SER A 171 9.97 18.18 -0.15
N GLY A 172 9.07 17.27 0.20
CA GLY A 172 8.33 16.51 -0.79
C GLY A 172 7.30 15.60 -0.15
N THR A 173 6.74 14.71 -0.96
CA THR A 173 5.75 13.72 -0.50
C THR A 173 6.22 12.33 -0.89
N LEU A 174 6.24 11.42 0.08
CA LEU A 174 6.35 9.99 -0.18
C LEU A 174 4.95 9.40 -0.23
N THR A 175 4.60 8.77 -1.35
CA THR A 175 3.34 8.06 -1.53
C THR A 175 3.58 6.57 -1.40
N ILE A 176 2.81 5.91 -0.55
CA ILE A 176 2.80 4.46 -0.36
C ILE A 176 1.57 3.90 -1.07
N SER A 177 1.78 2.96 -1.99
CA SER A 177 0.72 2.25 -2.69
C SER A 177 0.69 0.79 -2.25
N ALA A 178 -0.47 0.27 -1.89
CA ALA A 178 -0.69 -1.14 -1.60
C ALA A 178 -1.82 -1.67 -2.49
N ASN A 179 -1.51 -2.63 -3.37
CA ASN A 179 -2.45 -3.20 -4.32
C ASN A 179 -2.64 -4.69 -4.04
N ASP A 180 -3.86 -5.19 -4.23
CA ASP A 180 -4.13 -6.64 -4.22
C ASP A 180 -3.33 -7.34 -5.33
N THR A 181 -2.81 -8.52 -5.02
CA THR A 181 -1.98 -9.34 -5.92
C THR A 181 -2.78 -10.06 -6.99
#